data_AF-A0A250JVX0-F1
#
_entry.id   AF-A0A250JVX0-F1
#
_cell.length_a   1.000
_cell.length_b   1.000
_cell.length_c   1.000
_cell.angle_alpha   90.00
_cell.angle_beta   90.00
_cell.angle_gamma   90.00
#
_symmetry.space_group_name_H-M   'P 1'
#
loop_
_entity.id
_entity.type
_entity.pdbx_description
1 polymer ?
#
loop_
_entity_poly.entity_id
_entity_poly.type
_entity_poly.pdbx_seq_one_letter_code
_entity_poly.pdbx_strand_id
1 'polypeptide(L)' 'MKTASGRMESEMATAKELKELSADDLKQRAAELRETLFQDQLKRRTGSLDNPAERTTHRRDLARVLTVLTQKTKAQG' A
#
# COMPACT_ATOMS: atom_id res chain seq x y z
N MET A 1 20.77 -12.84 23.32
CA MET A 1 20.69 -12.94 21.84
C MET A 1 19.63 -11.95 21.37
N LYS A 2 20.05 -10.84 20.74
CA LYS A 2 19.17 -9.73 20.33
C LYS A 2 18.29 -10.14 19.14
N THR A 3 16.99 -10.13 19.35
CA THR A 3 15.97 -10.18 18.30
C THR A 3 15.91 -8.84 17.57
N ALA A 4 16.63 -8.71 16.46
CA ALA A 4 16.44 -7.62 15.51
C ALA A 4 17.19 -7.96 14.22
N SER A 5 16.50 -8.51 13.23
CA SER A 5 16.94 -8.32 11.84
C SER A 5 15.77 -8.54 10.89
N GLY A 6 15.39 -7.46 10.19
CA GLY A 6 14.93 -7.58 8.83
C GLY A 6 13.43 -7.65 8.55
N ARG A 7 12.57 -6.89 9.25
CA ARG A 7 11.37 -6.35 8.57
C ARG A 7 11.73 -4.99 7.95
N MET A 8 12.69 -5.03 7.03
CA MET A 8 13.03 -3.94 6.11
C MET A 8 12.88 -4.55 4.72
N GLU A 9 12.31 -3.80 3.76
CA GLU A 9 11.95 -4.20 2.38
C GLU A 9 10.51 -4.63 2.09
N SER A 10 9.53 -4.31 2.95
CA SER A 10 8.20 -3.98 2.40
C SER A 10 8.11 -2.47 2.30
N GLU A 11 7.86 -1.96 1.10
CA GLU A 11 7.69 -0.55 0.70
C GLU A 11 6.49 0.13 1.41
N MET A 12 6.49 0.07 2.73
CA MET A 12 5.46 0.55 3.63
C MET A 12 5.78 2.01 3.95
N ALA A 13 5.10 2.95 3.30
CA ALA A 13 5.06 4.29 3.86
C ALA A 13 4.31 4.27 5.19
N THR A 14 5.00 4.67 6.24
CA THR A 14 4.43 4.92 7.54
C THR A 14 3.26 5.90 7.43
N ALA A 15 2.32 5.83 8.37
CA ALA A 15 1.20 6.77 8.39
C ALA A 15 1.63 8.25 8.48
N LYS A 16 2.87 8.53 8.88
CA LYS A 16 3.46 9.87 8.87
C LYS A 16 3.84 10.30 7.45
N GLU A 17 4.61 9.47 6.74
CA GLU A 17 5.02 9.74 5.36
C GLU A 17 3.81 9.90 4.43
N LEU A 18 2.76 9.08 4.61
CA LEU A 18 1.52 9.23 3.82
C LEU A 18 0.82 10.58 4.06
N LYS A 19 0.93 11.16 5.25
CA LYS A 19 0.31 12.47 5.56
C LYS A 19 1.09 13.64 4.95
N GLU A 20 2.38 13.47 4.73
CA GLU A 20 3.26 14.47 4.12
C GLU A 20 3.05 14.57 2.60
N LEU A 21 2.63 13.48 1.95
CA LEU A 21 2.31 13.45 0.52
C LEU A 21 1.16 14.40 0.15
N SER A 22 1.20 14.97 -1.06
CA SER A 22 0.09 15.75 -1.60
C SER A 22 -1.12 14.86 -1.91
N ALA A 23 -2.29 15.48 -2.13
CA ALA A 23 -3.49 14.73 -2.53
C ALA A 23 -3.29 14.00 -3.87
N ASP A 24 -2.52 14.58 -4.79
CA ASP A 24 -2.26 13.99 -6.10
C ASP A 24 -1.23 12.85 -6.03
N ASP A 25 -0.19 12.99 -5.19
CA ASP A 25 0.74 11.89 -4.91
C ASP A 25 0.03 10.69 -4.27
N LEU A 26 -0.92 10.95 -3.36
CA LEU A 26 -1.74 9.89 -2.77
C LEU A 26 -2.64 9.20 -3.80
N LYS A 27 -3.19 9.95 -4.77
CA LYS A 27 -3.97 9.35 -5.88
C LYS A 27 -3.07 8.49 -6.76
N GLN A 28 -1.90 8.99 -7.12
CA GLN A 28 -0.91 8.28 -7.94
C GLN A 28 -0.51 6.96 -7.27
N ARG A 29 -0.13 7.01 -5.99
CA ARG A 29 0.23 5.82 -5.23
C ARG A 29 -0.93 4.84 -5.06
N ALA A 30 -2.16 5.33 -4.92
CA ALA A 30 -3.34 4.47 -4.93
C ALA A 30 -3.58 3.79 -6.28
N ALA A 31 -3.24 4.43 -7.40
CA ALA A 31 -3.33 3.84 -8.73
C ALA A 31 -2.28 2.72 -8.91
N GLU A 32 -1.04 2.98 -8.50
CA GLU A 32 0.05 1.98 -8.52
C GLU A 32 -0.30 0.74 -7.69
N LEU A 33 -0.79 0.93 -6.46
CA LEU A 33 -1.20 -0.19 -5.60
C LEU A 33 -2.38 -0.99 -6.18
N ARG A 34 -3.28 -0.35 -6.93
CA ARG A 34 -4.37 -1.06 -7.63
C ARG A 34 -3.84 -1.91 -8.77
N GLU A 35 -2.88 -1.40 -9.54
CA GLU A 35 -2.22 -2.16 -10.60
C GLU A 35 -1.49 -3.37 -10.03
N THR A 36 -0.71 -3.18 -8.96
CA THR A 36 -0.04 -4.30 -8.26
C THR A 36 -1.05 -5.35 -7.79
N LEU A 37 -2.17 -4.94 -7.21
CA LEU A 37 -3.22 -5.86 -6.79
C LEU A 37 -3.90 -6.60 -7.95
N PHE A 38 -4.01 -5.96 -9.12
CA PHE A 38 -4.48 -6.61 -10.34
C PHE A 38 -3.50 -7.68 -10.81
N GLN A 39 -2.20 -7.37 -10.83
CA GLN A 39 -1.15 -8.35 -11.14
C GLN A 39 -1.14 -9.51 -10.13
N ASP A 40 -1.29 -9.23 -8.83
CA ASP A 40 -1.44 -10.27 -7.79
C ASP A 40 -2.67 -11.14 -8.04
N GLN A 41 -3.78 -10.55 -8.49
CA GLN A 41 -5.00 -11.29 -8.82
C GLN A 41 -4.80 -12.21 -10.03
N LEU A 42 -4.08 -11.74 -11.07
CA LEU A 42 -3.72 -12.56 -12.23
C LEU A 42 -2.83 -13.74 -11.81
N LYS A 43 -1.75 -13.48 -11.06
CA LYS A 43 -0.86 -14.52 -10.53
C LYS A 43 -1.59 -15.54 -9.66
N ARG A 44 -2.55 -15.10 -8.84
CA ARG A 44 -3.39 -16.02 -8.05
C ARG A 44 -4.25 -16.92 -8.92
N ARG A 45 -4.79 -16.38 -10.02
CA ARG A 45 -5.63 -17.15 -10.95
C ARG A 45 -4.81 -18.20 -11.70
N THR A 46 -3.56 -17.90 -12.04
CA THR A 46 -2.64 -18.83 -12.72
C THR A 46 -1.97 -19.81 -11.76
N GLY A 47 -2.13 -19.64 -10.44
CA GLY A 47 -1.43 -20.42 -9.43
C GLY A 47 0.04 -20.05 -9.26
N SER A 48 0.50 -18.95 -9.86
CA SER A 48 1.88 -18.45 -9.84
C SER A 48 2.09 -17.34 -8.80
N LEU A 49 1.21 -17.23 -7.79
CA LEU A 49 1.41 -16.26 -6.71
C LEU A 49 2.32 -16.88 -5.64
N ASP A 50 3.59 -16.47 -5.66
CA ASP A 50 4.61 -16.98 -4.75
C ASP A 50 4.36 -16.59 -3.29
N ASN A 51 3.80 -15.39 -3.04
CA ASN A 51 3.58 -14.89 -1.68
C ASN A 51 2.17 -14.30 -1.45
N PRO A 52 1.22 -15.11 -0.95
CA PRO A 52 -0.13 -14.64 -0.58
C PRO A 52 -0.16 -13.52 0.48
N ALA A 53 0.88 -13.40 1.30
CA ALA A 53 0.96 -12.37 2.33
C ALA A 53 1.17 -10.98 1.73
N GLU A 54 1.94 -10.85 0.65
CA GLU A 54 2.19 -9.58 -0.04
C GLU A 54 0.91 -8.94 -0.55
N ARG A 55 0.03 -9.72 -1.19
CA ARG A 55 -1.29 -9.23 -1.61
C ARG A 55 -2.10 -8.65 -0.45
N THR A 56 -2.01 -9.27 0.73
CA THR A 56 -2.70 -8.78 1.93
C THR A 56 -2.07 -7.48 2.42
N THR A 57 -0.75 -7.34 2.33
CA THR A 57 -0.02 -6.11 2.60
C THR A 57 -0.42 -5.00 1.63
N HIS A 58 -0.37 -5.22 0.32
CA HIS A 58 -0.79 -4.26 -0.72
C HIS A 58 -2.23 -3.77 -0.51
N ARG A 59 -3.15 -4.67 -0.12
CA ARG A 59 -4.53 -4.29 0.24
C ARG A 59 -4.59 -3.35 1.44
N ARG A 60 -3.80 -3.61 2.49
CA ARG A 60 -3.74 -2.76 3.68
C ARG A 60 -3.14 -1.40 3.35
N ASP A 61 -2.13 -1.37 2.48
CA ASP A 61 -1.49 -0.12 2.07
C ASP A 61 -2.43 0.75 1.24
N LEU A 62 -3.16 0.15 0.30
CA LEU A 62 -4.19 0.87 -0.44
C LEU A 62 -5.24 1.46 0.51
N ALA A 63 -5.69 0.70 1.50
CA ALA A 63 -6.66 1.20 2.50
C ALA A 63 -6.10 2.39 3.29
N ARG A 64 -4.82 2.36 3.68
CA ARG A 64 -4.16 3.47 4.40
C ARG A 64 -4.07 4.72 3.52
N VAL A 65 -3.63 4.59 2.27
CA VAL A 65 -3.54 5.70 1.31
C VAL A 65 -4.91 6.35 1.11
N LEU A 66 -5.94 5.54 0.84
CA LEU A 66 -7.31 6.03 0.65
C LEU A 66 -7.87 6.72 1.91
N THR A 67 -7.52 6.23 3.09
CA THR A 67 -7.91 6.86 4.36
C THR A 67 -7.31 8.25 4.49
N VAL A 68 -6.00 8.41 4.24
CA VAL A 68 -5.34 9.72 4.31
C VAL A 68 -5.87 10.68 3.23
N LEU A 69 -6.10 10.18 2.01
CA LEU A 69 -6.72 10.96 0.95
C LEU A 69 -8.11 11.46 1.34
N THR A 70 -8.92 10.60 1.97
CA THR A 70 -10.24 10.98 2.48
C THR A 70 -10.14 12.02 3.59
N GLN A 71 -9.16 11.91 4.49
CA GLN A 71 -8.92 12.91 5.54
C GLN A 71 -8.54 14.26 4.94
N LYS A 72 -7.66 14.29 3.92
CA LYS A 72 -7.25 15.53 3.25
C LYS A 72 -8.40 16.20 2.50
N THR A 73 -9.19 15.42 1.74
CA THR A 73 -10.35 15.96 1.01
C THR A 73 -11.40 16.53 1.96
N LYS A 74 -11.68 15.87 3.10
CA LYS A 74 -12.58 16.39 4.14
C LYS A 74 -12.06 17.61 4.89
N ALA A 75 -10.75 17.80 4.98
CA ALA A 75 -10.17 18.98 5.62
C ALA A 75 -10.10 20.19 4.67
N GLN A 76 -10.25 19.96 3.36
CA GLN A 76 -10.20 20.99 2.32
C GLN A 76 -11.59 21.51 1.89
N GLY A 77 -12.67 20.93 2.42
CA GLY A 77 -14.06 21.37 2.21
C GLY A 77 -14.74 21.69 3.53
#